data_AF-A0A2I0W7F3-F1
#
_entry.id   AF-A0A2I0W7F3-F1
#
_cell.length_a   1.000
_cell.length_b   1.000
_cell.length_c   1.000
_cell.angle_alpha   90.00
_cell.angle_beta   90.00
_cell.angle_gamma   90.00
#
_symmetry.space_group_name_H-M   'P 1'
#
loop_
_entity.id
_entity.type
_entity.pdbx_description
1 polymer ?
#
loop_
_entity_poly.entity_id
_entity_poly.type
_entity_poly.pdbx_seq_one_letter_code
_entity_poly.pdbx_strand_id
1 'polypeptide(L)'
;MLSIKTEYNIPRECFNDVIGLMKETNPADNLIPSDLYRTKKLVSKLGLTATKIDCCINGCMLYYKDDAAKVICRTCNAPRFKPNSGKQRRPKKNVPYSRLPHFEEKLFCLH
;
A
#
# COMPACT_ATOMS: atom_id res chain seq x y z
N MET A 1 -7.42 11.38 -5.83
CA MET A 1 -7.14 10.55 -7.04
C MET A 1 -6.70 9.13 -6.71
N LEU A 2 -5.61 8.91 -5.95
CA LEU A 2 -5.16 7.54 -5.64
C LEU A 2 -6.13 6.76 -4.75
N SER A 3 -6.82 7.42 -3.82
CA SER A 3 -7.84 6.80 -2.96
C SER A 3 -8.99 6.21 -3.78
N ILE A 4 -9.57 7.00 -4.71
CA ILE A 4 -10.63 6.55 -5.63
C ILE A 4 -10.15 5.34 -6.47
N LYS A 5 -8.93 5.40 -7.02
CA LYS A 5 -8.37 4.25 -7.75
C LYS A 5 -8.38 2.98 -6.91
N THR A 6 -7.96 3.09 -5.64
CA THR A 6 -7.89 1.94 -4.73
C THR A 6 -9.27 1.47 -4.29
N GLU A 7 -10.18 2.40 -3.96
CA GLU A 7 -11.55 2.12 -3.52
C GLU A 7 -12.35 1.35 -4.56
N TYR A 8 -12.23 1.75 -5.82
CA TYR A 8 -12.97 1.12 -6.92
C TYR A 8 -12.14 0.11 -7.71
N ASN A 9 -10.94 -0.24 -7.22
CA ASN A 9 -9.99 -1.14 -7.88
C ASN A 9 -9.79 -0.80 -9.38
N ILE A 10 -9.73 0.50 -9.70
CA ILE A 10 -9.64 0.97 -11.09
C ILE A 10 -8.35 0.41 -11.70
N PRO A 11 -8.36 -0.20 -12.90
CA PRO A 11 -7.15 -0.64 -13.60
C PRO A 11 -6.14 0.49 -13.84
N ARG A 12 -4.90 0.16 -14.16
CA ARG A 12 -3.86 1.18 -14.38
C ARG A 12 -4.17 2.02 -15.62
N GLU A 13 -4.57 1.35 -16.68
CA GLU A 13 -4.87 1.87 -18.01
C GLU A 13 -6.04 2.84 -17.91
N CYS A 14 -7.17 2.38 -17.37
CA CYS A 14 -8.34 3.23 -17.12
C CYS A 14 -8.01 4.46 -16.24
N PHE A 15 -7.20 4.30 -15.20
CA PHE A 15 -6.77 5.43 -14.39
C PHE A 15 -5.95 6.45 -15.19
N ASN A 16 -5.03 5.97 -16.04
CA ASN A 16 -4.23 6.84 -16.89
C ASN A 16 -5.10 7.59 -17.91
N ASP A 17 -6.11 6.94 -18.50
CA ASP A 17 -7.03 7.58 -19.44
C ASP A 17 -7.83 8.70 -18.76
N VAL A 18 -8.35 8.45 -17.54
CA VAL A 18 -9.06 9.46 -16.75
C VAL A 18 -8.14 10.65 -16.40
N ILE A 19 -6.89 10.38 -16.01
CA ILE A 19 -5.89 11.43 -15.74
C ILE A 19 -5.59 12.23 -17.01
N GLY A 20 -5.44 11.54 -18.15
CA GLY A 20 -5.20 12.16 -19.45
C GLY A 20 -6.31 13.13 -19.80
N LEU A 21 -7.56 12.68 -19.71
CA LEU A 21 -8.73 13.53 -19.94
C LEU A 21 -8.75 14.75 -19.00
N MET A 22 -8.53 14.55 -17.70
CA MET A 22 -8.46 15.67 -16.73
C MET A 22 -7.38 16.68 -17.08
N LYS A 23 -6.27 16.23 -17.66
CA LYS A 23 -5.18 17.11 -18.08
C LYS A 23 -5.54 17.89 -19.34
N GLU A 24 -6.25 17.28 -20.28
CA GLU A 24 -6.69 17.88 -21.54
C GLU A 24 -7.85 18.89 -21.34
N THR A 25 -8.74 18.63 -20.39
CA THR A 25 -9.87 19.53 -20.09
C THR A 25 -9.47 20.78 -19.30
N ASN A 26 -8.23 20.83 -18.80
CA ASN A 26 -7.72 21.92 -17.99
C ASN A 26 -6.75 22.81 -18.80
N PRO A 27 -6.48 24.05 -18.36
CA PRO A 27 -5.51 24.93 -19.01
C PRO A 27 -4.15 24.27 -19.21
N ALA A 28 -3.44 24.61 -20.29
CA ALA A 28 -2.22 23.91 -20.72
C ALA A 28 -1.07 23.90 -19.67
N ASP A 29 -1.06 24.87 -18.76
CA ASP A 29 -0.08 25.05 -17.69
C ASP A 29 -0.46 24.32 -16.38
N ASN A 30 -1.47 23.43 -16.41
CA ASN A 30 -1.91 22.72 -15.23
C ASN A 30 -0.84 21.75 -14.65
N LEU A 31 -0.89 21.57 -13.32
CA LEU A 31 0.01 20.69 -12.57
C LEU A 31 -0.50 19.25 -12.45
N ILE A 32 -1.48 18.85 -13.27
CA ILE A 32 -2.05 17.50 -13.20
C ILE A 32 -0.98 16.52 -13.73
N PRO A 33 -0.66 15.45 -12.97
CA PRO A 33 0.23 14.39 -13.43
C PRO A 33 -0.27 13.75 -14.73
N SER A 34 0.58 13.10 -15.51
CA SER A 34 0.13 12.45 -16.76
C SER A 34 -0.22 10.96 -16.63
N ASP A 35 0.09 10.35 -15.48
CA ASP A 35 -0.09 8.91 -15.28
C ASP A 35 0.00 8.54 -13.79
N LEU A 36 -0.40 7.30 -13.48
CA LEU A 36 -0.34 6.73 -12.14
C LEU A 36 1.02 6.85 -11.46
N TYR A 37 2.12 6.68 -12.19
CA TYR A 37 3.47 6.73 -11.61
C TYR A 37 3.82 8.15 -11.18
N ARG A 38 3.58 9.15 -12.04
CA ARG A 38 3.79 10.56 -11.71
C ARG A 38 2.86 11.03 -10.60
N THR A 39 1.61 10.57 -10.56
CA THR A 39 0.70 10.84 -9.43
C THR A 39 1.24 10.27 -8.13
N LYS A 40 1.69 9.00 -8.11
CA LYS A 40 2.31 8.39 -6.92
C LYS A 40 3.58 9.14 -6.49
N LYS A 41 4.41 9.57 -7.45
CA LYS A 41 5.63 10.33 -7.17
C LYS A 41 5.31 11.70 -6.56
N LEU A 42 4.30 12.39 -7.08
CA LEU A 42 3.85 13.68 -6.55
C LEU A 42 3.32 13.53 -5.12
N VAL A 43 2.42 12.56 -4.90
CA VAL A 43 1.88 12.24 -3.57
C VAL A 43 3.00 11.90 -2.57
N SER A 44 4.02 11.15 -3.01
CA SER A 44 5.20 10.84 -2.19
C SER A 44 6.01 12.09 -1.83
N LYS A 45 6.25 13.00 -2.79
CA LYS A 45 6.93 14.28 -2.55
C LYS A 45 6.18 15.17 -1.57
N LEU A 46 4.86 15.07 -1.51
CA LEU A 46 4.01 15.80 -0.58
C LEU A 46 3.94 15.16 0.82
N GLY A 47 4.67 14.06 1.06
CA GLY A 47 4.63 13.34 2.34
C GLY A 47 3.35 12.52 2.56
N LEU A 48 2.44 12.49 1.59
CA LEU A 48 1.15 11.78 1.63
C LEU A 48 1.30 10.30 1.26
N THR A 49 2.38 9.66 1.71
CA THR A 49 2.65 8.25 1.38
C THR A 49 1.72 7.32 2.14
N ALA A 50 1.16 6.32 1.45
CA ALA A 50 0.48 5.22 2.11
C ALA A 50 1.47 4.44 2.99
N THR A 51 1.20 4.40 4.29
CA THR A 51 1.93 3.56 5.25
C THR A 51 1.60 2.11 4.96
N LYS A 52 2.59 1.21 4.90
CA LYS A 52 2.29 -0.22 4.74
C LYS A 52 2.05 -0.84 6.12
N ILE A 53 0.89 -1.43 6.32
CA ILE A 53 0.56 -2.23 7.51
C ILE A 53 0.79 -3.70 7.18
N ASP A 54 1.47 -4.41 8.08
CA ASP A 54 1.65 -5.85 7.95
C ASP A 54 0.31 -6.55 8.20
N CYS A 55 0.02 -7.61 7.46
CA CYS A 55 -1.17 -8.43 7.67
C CYS A 55 -0.83 -9.91 7.74
N CYS A 56 -1.74 -10.67 8.37
CA CYS A 56 -1.66 -12.12 8.34
C CYS A 56 -1.67 -12.62 6.88
N ILE A 57 -0.87 -13.64 6.59
CA ILE A 57 -0.83 -14.25 5.25
C ILE A 57 -2.21 -14.77 4.80
N ASN A 58 -3.04 -15.20 5.74
CA ASN A 58 -4.41 -15.66 5.50
C ASN A 58 -5.44 -14.54 5.62
N GLY A 59 -5.04 -13.27 5.73
CA GLY A 59 -5.95 -12.12 5.81
C GLY A 59 -6.69 -11.95 7.14
N CYS A 60 -6.49 -12.83 8.13
CA CYS A 60 -7.31 -12.85 9.35
C CYS A 60 -7.20 -11.61 10.25
N MET A 61 -6.08 -10.88 10.19
CA MET A 61 -5.85 -9.69 11.01
C MET A 61 -4.74 -8.79 10.45
N LEU A 62 -4.75 -7.54 10.91
CA LEU A 62 -3.70 -6.56 10.67
C LEU A 62 -2.81 -6.44 11.92
N TYR A 63 -1.50 -6.36 11.74
CA TYR A 63 -0.54 -6.10 12.81
C TYR A 63 -0.41 -4.59 13.03
N TYR A 64 -1.46 -3.99 13.60
CA TYR A 64 -1.61 -2.55 13.79
C TYR A 64 -2.14 -2.23 15.21
N LYS A 65 -1.85 -1.02 15.71
CA LYS A 65 -2.18 -0.56 17.07
C LYS A 65 -1.82 -1.63 18.13
N ASP A 66 -2.79 -2.15 18.86
CA ASP A 66 -2.60 -3.11 19.95
C ASP A 66 -1.97 -4.43 19.50
N ASP A 67 -2.16 -4.79 18.23
CA ASP A 67 -1.59 -6.00 17.63
C ASP A 67 -0.22 -5.75 16.94
N ALA A 68 0.31 -4.52 16.98
CA ALA A 68 1.52 -4.14 16.24
C ALA A 68 2.78 -4.89 16.68
N ALA A 69 2.87 -5.32 17.93
CA ALA A 69 4.00 -6.09 18.45
C ALA A 69 3.87 -7.60 18.20
N LYS A 70 2.71 -8.09 17.73
CA LYS A 70 2.50 -9.53 17.54
C LYS A 70 3.31 -10.07 16.37
N VAL A 71 3.77 -11.31 16.55
CA VAL A 71 4.56 -12.06 15.57
C VAL A 71 3.84 -13.32 15.07
N ILE A 72 2.71 -13.66 15.68
CA ILE A 72 1.84 -14.79 15.32
C ILE A 72 0.40 -14.25 15.24
N CYS A 73 -0.35 -14.72 14.24
CA CYS A 73 -1.76 -14.39 14.08
C CYS A 73 -2.59 -15.05 15.20
N ARG A 74 -3.44 -14.27 15.88
CA ARG A 74 -4.31 -14.77 16.95
C ARG A 74 -5.43 -15.72 16.50
N THR A 75 -5.74 -15.74 15.20
CA THR A 75 -6.85 -16.51 14.62
C THR A 75 -6.39 -17.81 13.99
N CYS A 76 -5.35 -17.78 13.14
CA CYS A 76 -4.89 -18.95 12.40
C CYS A 76 -3.50 -19.45 12.81
N ASN A 77 -2.87 -18.83 13.82
CA ASN A 77 -1.52 -19.13 14.28
C ASN A 77 -0.41 -19.03 13.21
N ALA A 78 -0.70 -18.42 12.05
CA ALA A 78 0.30 -18.20 11.02
C ALA A 78 1.37 -17.18 11.48
N PRO A 79 2.64 -17.39 11.14
CA PRO A 79 3.71 -16.45 11.46
C PRO A 79 3.57 -15.15 10.67
N ARG A 80 3.94 -14.03 11.30
CA ARG A 80 4.01 -12.71 10.64
C ARG A 80 5.15 -12.63 9.62
N PHE A 81 6.32 -13.17 9.99
CA PHE A 81 7.57 -13.00 9.24
C PHE A 81 7.99 -14.27 8.52
N LYS A 82 8.59 -14.11 7.34
CA LYS A 82 9.19 -15.19 6.57
C LYS A 82 10.37 -15.81 7.34
N PRO A 83 10.57 -17.14 7.26
CA PRO A 83 11.70 -17.79 7.90
C PRO A 83 13.01 -17.26 7.32
N ASN A 84 13.95 -16.93 8.21
CA ASN A 84 15.29 -16.52 7.81
C ASN A 84 16.11 -17.77 7.48
N SER A 85 16.23 -18.13 6.20
CA SER A 85 17.16 -19.16 5.76
C SER A 85 18.61 -18.63 5.76
N GLY A 86 19.47 -19.28 6.54
CA GLY A 86 20.92 -19.32 6.33
C GLY A 86 21.80 -18.27 7.03
N LYS A 87 22.92 -18.78 7.57
CA LYS A 87 24.04 -18.09 8.25
C LYS A 87 24.58 -16.94 7.41
N GLN A 88 24.39 -15.69 7.86
CA GLN A 88 25.09 -14.53 7.31
C GLN A 88 25.64 -13.65 8.43
N ARG A 89 26.77 -13.00 8.16
CA ARG A 89 27.54 -12.15 9.10
C ARG A 89 26.82 -10.85 9.52
N ARG A 90 25.62 -10.56 8.99
CA ARG A 90 24.86 -9.33 9.29
C ARG A 90 23.44 -9.67 9.77
N PRO A 91 22.88 -8.92 10.75
CA PRO A 91 21.50 -9.08 11.18
C PRO A 91 20.54 -8.85 10.00
N LYS A 92 19.70 -9.84 9.66
CA LYS A 92 18.64 -9.65 8.66
C LYS A 92 17.47 -8.89 9.28
N LYS A 93 16.92 -7.94 8.53
CA LYS A 93 15.63 -7.30 8.86
C LYS A 93 14.51 -8.33 8.69
N ASN A 94 13.60 -8.41 9.65
CA ASN A 94 12.42 -9.26 9.53
C ASN A 94 11.57 -8.83 8.34
N VAL A 95 11.20 -9.78 7.49
CA VAL A 95 10.36 -9.53 6.29
C VAL A 95 8.98 -10.14 6.53
N PRO A 96 7.91 -9.33 6.60
CA PRO A 96 6.56 -9.85 6.78
C PRO A 96 6.09 -10.62 5.54
N TYR A 97 5.20 -11.60 5.74
CA TYR A 97 4.61 -12.37 4.64
C TYR A 97 3.74 -11.51 3.73
N SER A 98 2.92 -10.63 4.31
CA SER A 98 1.98 -9.79 3.59
C SER A 98 1.91 -8.38 4.17
N ARG A 99 1.65 -7.40 3.30
CA ARG A 99 1.56 -5.97 3.61
C ARG A 99 0.46 -5.32 2.80
N LEU A 100 -0.37 -4.51 3.45
CA LEU A 100 -1.44 -3.75 2.83
C LEU A 100 -1.15 -2.24 2.93
N PRO A 101 -1.43 -1.45 1.89
CA PRO A 101 -1.35 -0.01 1.97
C PRO A 101 -2.46 0.51 2.90
N HIS A 102 -2.06 1.35 3.86
CA HIS A 102 -2.92 2.12 4.74
C HIS A 102 -2.81 3.60 4.36
N PHE A 103 -3.95 4.17 4.03
CA PHE A 103 -4.15 5.61 4.06
C PHE A 103 -4.81 5.90 5.40
N GLU A 104 -4.42 6.97 6.10
CA GLU A 104 -4.82 7.25 7.50
C GLU A 104 -6.34 7.14 7.74
N GLU A 105 -7.15 7.25 6.68
CA GLU A 105 -8.61 7.19 6.73
C GLU A 105 -9.23 5.82 6.40
N LYS A 106 -8.50 4.84 5.85
CA LYS A 106 -9.08 3.52 5.48
C LYS A 106 -8.12 2.34 5.71
N LEU A 107 -8.61 1.34 6.45
CA LEU A 107 -8.03 0.00 6.58
C LEU A 107 -8.78 -0.94 5.64
N PHE A 108 -8.20 -1.30 4.50
CA PHE A 108 -8.73 -2.37 3.67
C PHE A 108 -8.23 -3.71 4.24
N CYS A 109 -9.03 -4.37 5.07
CA CYS A 109 -8.88 -5.80 5.30
C CYS A 109 -9.88 -6.49 4.36
N LEU A 110 -9.35 -7.16 3.34
CA LEU A 110 -10.15 -7.94 2.38
C LEU A 110 -10.89 -9.05 3.15
N HIS A 111 -12.19 -8.86 3.28
CA HIS A 111 -13.21 -9.90 3.33
C HIS A 111 -14.25 -9.57 2.27
#